data_AF-A0A841FRQ6-F1
#
_entry.id   AF-A0A841FRQ6-F1
#
_cell.length_a   1.000
_cell.length_b   1.000
_cell.length_c   1.000
_cell.angle_alpha   90.00
_cell.angle_beta   90.00
_cell.angle_gamma   90.00
#
_symmetry.space_group_name_H-M   'P 1'
#
loop_
_entity.id
_entity.type
_entity.pdbx_description
1 polymer ?
#
loop_
_entity_poly.entity_id
_entity_poly.type
_entity_poly.pdbx_seq_one_letter_code
_entity_poly.pdbx_strand_id
1 'polypeptide(L)'
;MTGDDARAPQGHSLSPDKVRHTEFNRTTLGRRGYNTEEVDRFLNRLAEELAARDAREARLRVEAEKVKGALKDWQSANARGHVPTVAPTRPTAEAVNLLSQAQQQADSYIAQAQDYCRQLIFQARGQADTVLRTAQSHAEAAAAQAAQALDQQTSPEELEEIEARLSRTRAFLDAIGTVEAQLKTARETLAVEVDRLTGSGRDQVGGRYDGGRLGRW
;
A
#
# COMPACT_ATOMS: atom_id res chain seq x y z
N MET A 1 48.03 31.21 -18.97
CA MET A 1 46.63 31.37 -19.40
C MET A 1 46.06 29.96 -19.48
N THR A 2 45.84 29.23 -18.39
CA THR A 2 44.89 29.41 -17.27
C THR A 2 43.44 29.51 -17.74
N GLY A 3 42.65 28.49 -17.38
CA GLY A 3 41.19 28.52 -17.26
C GLY A 3 40.43 28.02 -18.49
N ASP A 4 39.98 26.77 -18.47
CA ASP A 4 38.55 26.58 -18.21
C ASP A 4 38.35 25.19 -17.59
N ASP A 5 38.09 25.22 -16.29
CA ASP A 5 37.75 24.08 -15.47
C ASP A 5 36.49 23.43 -16.04
N ALA A 6 36.63 22.24 -16.62
CA ALA A 6 35.51 21.33 -16.81
C ALA A 6 35.06 20.83 -15.43
N ARG A 7 34.40 21.73 -14.71
CA ARG A 7 33.74 21.50 -13.43
C ARG A 7 32.71 20.42 -13.68
N ALA A 8 33.04 19.19 -13.27
CA ALA A 8 32.07 18.12 -13.11
C ALA A 8 30.83 18.70 -12.41
N PRO A 9 29.61 18.40 -12.87
CA PRO A 9 28.41 18.98 -12.31
C PRO A 9 28.37 18.62 -10.83
N GLN A 10 28.63 19.61 -9.97
CA GLN A 10 28.39 19.55 -8.54
C GLN A 10 26.88 19.69 -8.30
N GLY A 11 26.10 18.82 -8.93
CA GLY A 11 24.84 18.39 -8.33
C GLY A 11 25.21 17.70 -7.03
N HIS A 12 24.44 17.93 -5.97
CA HIS A 12 24.73 17.50 -4.62
C HIS A 12 24.65 15.97 -4.50
N SER A 13 25.63 15.28 -5.07
CA SER A 13 25.72 13.82 -5.09
C SER A 13 25.83 13.35 -3.65
N LEU A 14 24.78 12.63 -3.22
CA LEU A 14 24.88 11.74 -2.08
C LEU A 14 25.96 10.72 -2.45
N SER A 15 26.97 10.59 -1.59
CA SER A 15 27.99 9.54 -1.67
C SER A 15 27.59 8.43 -0.70
N PRO A 16 27.92 7.16 -0.96
CA PRO A 16 27.66 6.06 -0.03
C PRO A 16 28.09 6.36 1.41
N ASP A 17 29.29 6.92 1.59
CA ASP A 17 29.80 7.28 2.92
C ASP A 17 29.01 8.42 3.55
N LYS A 18 28.59 9.40 2.75
CA LYS A 18 27.76 10.50 3.23
C LYS A 18 26.41 10.00 3.73
N VAL A 19 25.80 9.03 3.04
CA VAL A 19 24.53 8.40 3.44
C VAL A 19 24.70 7.63 4.76
N ARG A 20 25.80 6.88 4.94
CA ARG A 20 26.07 6.13 6.19
C ARG A 20 26.22 7.03 7.42
N HIS A 21 26.77 8.24 7.23
CA HIS A 21 27.03 9.19 8.32
C HIS A 21 25.99 10.30 8.41
N THR A 22 24.83 10.16 7.75
CA THR A 22 23.77 11.17 7.85
C THR A 22 23.04 11.03 9.17
N GLU A 23 23.18 12.04 10.03
CA GLU A 23 22.46 12.09 11.31
C GLU A 23 21.12 12.83 11.17
N PHE A 24 20.08 12.26 11.77
CA PHE A 24 18.76 12.90 11.87
C PHE A 24 18.49 13.38 13.30
N ASN A 25 17.88 14.56 13.43
CA ASN A 25 17.48 15.08 14.73
C ASN A 25 16.43 14.16 15.40
N ARG A 26 16.64 13.85 16.68
CA ARG A 26 15.67 13.11 17.48
C ARG A 26 14.40 13.93 17.67
N THR A 27 13.27 13.25 17.71
CA THR A 27 11.96 13.89 17.89
C THR A 27 11.88 14.54 19.28
N THR A 28 11.28 15.73 19.36
CA THR A 28 11.04 16.44 20.63
C THR A 28 10.18 15.60 21.57
N LEU A 29 10.44 15.66 22.88
CA LEU A 29 9.78 14.85 23.91
C LEU A 29 8.25 14.83 23.71
N GLY A 30 7.65 13.63 23.66
CA GLY A 30 6.19 13.45 23.55
C GLY A 30 5.62 13.20 22.15
N ARG A 31 6.44 13.18 21.09
CA ARG A 31 6.02 12.77 19.73
C ARG A 31 6.64 11.43 19.33
N ARG A 32 5.88 10.58 18.64
CA ARG A 32 6.42 9.33 18.04
C ARG A 32 7.36 9.69 16.90
N GLY A 33 8.61 9.22 17.00
CA GLY A 33 9.61 9.29 15.95
C GLY A 33 9.76 7.98 15.18
N TYR A 34 10.59 7.99 14.13
CA TYR A 34 11.04 6.76 13.47
C TYR A 34 11.95 5.95 14.40
N ASN A 35 11.92 4.62 14.25
CA ASN A 35 12.84 3.74 14.96
C ASN A 35 14.26 3.92 14.39
N THR A 36 15.22 4.33 15.22
CA THR A 36 16.61 4.59 14.83
C THR A 36 17.26 3.36 14.20
N GLU A 37 17.03 2.15 14.75
CA GLU A 37 17.63 0.92 14.21
C GLU A 37 17.11 0.58 12.80
N GLU A 38 15.85 0.90 12.53
CA GLU A 38 15.24 0.69 11.21
C GLU A 38 15.78 1.69 10.19
N VAL A 39 15.93 2.95 10.61
CA VAL A 39 16.55 4.01 9.79
C VAL A 39 18.00 3.68 9.49
N ASP A 40 18.79 3.25 10.46
CA ASP A 40 20.20 2.89 10.28
C ASP A 40 20.35 1.69 9.32
N ARG A 41 19.48 0.68 9.44
CA ARG A 41 19.46 -0.46 8.52
C ARG A 41 19.12 -0.01 7.09
N PHE A 42 18.16 0.90 6.95
CA PHE A 42 17.78 1.45 5.66
C PHE A 42 18.92 2.27 5.02
N LEU A 43 19.57 3.16 5.78
CA LEU A 43 20.70 3.96 5.30
C LEU A 43 21.87 3.08 4.85
N ASN A 44 22.18 2.02 5.59
CA ASN A 44 23.24 1.07 5.22
C ASN A 44 22.93 0.35 3.90
N ARG A 45 21.70 -0.13 3.72
CA ARG A 45 21.26 -0.76 2.47
C ARG A 45 21.31 0.22 1.30
N LEU A 46 20.87 1.46 1.52
CA LEU A 46 20.90 2.52 0.50
C LEU A 46 22.34 2.85 0.09
N ALA A 47 23.26 2.92 1.06
CA ALA A 47 24.67 3.16 0.79
C ALA A 47 25.30 2.01 -0.02
N GLU A 48 24.96 0.76 0.26
CA GLU A 48 25.42 -0.40 -0.52
C GLU A 48 24.92 -0.37 -1.96
N GLU A 49 23.65 -0.04 -2.16
CA GLU A 49 23.07 0.05 -3.50
C GLU A 49 23.70 1.18 -4.32
N LEU A 50 23.96 2.32 -3.68
CA LEU A 50 24.64 3.45 -4.29
C LEU A 50 26.09 3.11 -4.65
N ALA A 51 26.83 2.45 -3.75
CA ALA A 51 28.19 1.99 -4.04
C ALA A 51 28.21 0.99 -5.21
N ALA A 52 27.24 0.08 -5.29
CA ALA A 52 27.10 -0.85 -6.40
C ALA A 52 26.76 -0.14 -7.72
N ARG A 53 25.96 0.94 -7.68
CA ARG A 53 25.71 1.80 -8.86
C ARG A 53 26.99 2.49 -9.32
N ASP A 54 27.73 3.12 -8.41
CA ASP A 54 28.96 3.84 -8.73
C ASP A 54 30.01 2.89 -9.34
N ALA A 55 30.14 1.68 -8.80
CA ALA A 55 31.04 0.65 -9.34
C ALA A 55 30.64 0.21 -10.75
N ARG A 56 29.32 0.04 -11.01
CA ARG A 56 28.82 -0.26 -12.36
C ARG A 56 29.08 0.90 -13.32
N GLU A 57 28.86 2.13 -12.90
CA GLU A 57 29.11 3.31 -13.73
C GLU A 57 30.60 3.47 -14.05
N ALA A 58 31.48 3.29 -13.07
CA ALA A 58 32.93 3.33 -13.27
C ALA A 58 33.38 2.27 -14.28
N ARG A 59 32.85 1.05 -14.17
CA ARG A 59 33.12 -0.03 -15.14
C ARG A 59 32.64 0.34 -16.54
N LEU A 60 31.42 0.86 -16.67
CA LEU A 60 30.87 1.29 -17.95
C LEU A 60 31.70 2.41 -18.58
N ARG A 61 32.22 3.35 -17.79
CA ARG A 61 33.12 4.41 -18.28
C ARG A 61 34.44 3.85 -18.79
N VAL A 62 35.04 2.89 -18.09
CA VAL A 62 36.26 2.21 -18.54
C VAL A 62 36.00 1.47 -19.85
N GLU A 63 34.89 0.73 -19.94
CA GLU A 63 34.49 0.03 -21.16
C GLU A 63 34.23 1.02 -22.32
N ALA A 64 33.57 2.15 -22.07
CA ALA A 64 33.33 3.19 -23.05
C ALA A 64 34.62 3.83 -23.58
N GLU A 65 35.57 4.16 -22.70
CA GLU A 65 36.88 4.67 -23.12
C GLU A 65 37.68 3.62 -23.89
N LYS A 66 37.53 2.34 -23.56
CA LYS A 66 38.13 1.23 -24.32
C LYS A 66 37.58 1.14 -25.74
N VAL A 67 36.26 1.20 -25.89
CA VAL A 67 35.57 1.20 -27.19
C VAL A 67 35.98 2.42 -28.01
N LYS A 68 36.01 3.59 -27.38
CA LYS A 68 36.44 4.84 -28.03
C LYS A 68 37.90 4.79 -28.47
N GLY A 69 38.78 4.21 -27.65
CA GLY A 69 40.19 3.97 -27.99
C GLY A 69 40.31 3.05 -29.20
N ALA A 70 39.66 1.88 -29.16
CA ALA A 70 39.65 0.93 -30.26
C ALA A 70 39.10 1.54 -31.57
N LEU A 71 38.04 2.37 -31.46
CA LEU A 71 37.50 3.09 -32.60
C LEU A 71 38.50 4.10 -33.16
N LYS A 72 39.18 4.87 -32.31
CA LYS A 72 40.21 5.83 -32.73
C LYS A 72 41.41 5.14 -33.38
N ASP A 73 41.84 4.01 -32.83
CA ASP A 73 42.95 3.22 -33.38
C ASP A 73 42.58 2.67 -34.77
N TRP A 74 41.38 2.08 -34.89
CA TRP A 74 40.84 1.62 -36.17
C TRP A 74 40.68 2.77 -37.17
N GLN A 75 40.15 3.93 -36.75
CA GLN A 75 40.04 5.13 -37.57
C GLN A 75 41.41 5.62 -38.04
N SER A 76 42.42 5.61 -37.17
CA SER A 76 43.77 6.03 -37.55
C SER A 76 44.45 5.04 -38.49
N ALA A 77 44.20 3.73 -38.34
CA ALA A 77 44.65 2.70 -39.26
C ALA A 77 43.96 2.84 -40.64
N ASN A 78 42.65 3.12 -40.66
CA ASN A 78 41.91 3.37 -41.90
C ASN A 78 42.24 4.72 -42.55
N ALA A 79 42.48 5.77 -41.76
CA ALA A 79 42.86 7.10 -42.27
C ALA A 79 44.26 7.08 -42.90
N ARG A 80 45.19 6.28 -42.36
CA ARG A 80 46.49 6.03 -43.00
C ARG A 80 46.38 5.22 -44.30
N GLY A 81 45.29 4.45 -44.46
CA GLY A 81 44.94 3.76 -45.71
C GLY A 81 44.18 4.62 -46.73
N HIS A 82 43.72 5.82 -46.36
CA HIS A 82 42.91 6.68 -47.24
C HIS A 82 43.40 8.14 -47.24
N VAL A 83 44.48 8.38 -47.99
CA VAL A 83 44.71 9.69 -48.62
C VAL A 83 45.09 9.46 -50.09
N PRO A 84 44.13 9.68 -50.99
CA PRO A 84 44.44 10.38 -52.23
C PRO A 84 43.52 11.59 -52.38
N THR A 85 44.12 12.77 -52.52
CA THR A 85 43.50 13.87 -53.27
C THR A 85 43.50 13.46 -54.74
N VAL A 86 42.57 12.59 -55.11
CA VAL A 86 42.28 12.22 -56.50
C VAL A 86 40.76 12.14 -56.62
N ALA A 87 40.24 12.72 -57.69
CA ALA A 87 38.85 12.77 -58.19
C ALA A 87 37.90 11.65 -57.70
N PRO A 88 36.57 11.91 -57.60
CA PRO A 88 35.59 11.02 -56.95
C PRO A 88 35.75 9.59 -57.44
N THR A 89 36.41 8.77 -56.64
CA THR A 89 36.73 7.39 -57.00
C THR A 89 35.54 6.55 -56.58
N ARG A 90 34.93 5.88 -57.55
CA ARG A 90 33.82 4.95 -57.33
C ARG A 90 34.17 4.02 -56.15
N PRO A 91 33.22 3.74 -55.23
CA PRO A 91 33.47 2.85 -54.10
C PRO A 91 34.05 1.53 -54.59
N THR A 92 35.19 1.13 -54.03
CA THR A 92 35.92 -0.08 -54.41
C THR A 92 35.05 -1.30 -54.14
N ALA A 93 34.97 -2.23 -55.11
CA ALA A 93 34.10 -3.40 -55.05
C ALA A 93 34.30 -4.26 -53.78
N GLU A 94 35.53 -4.28 -53.23
CA GLU A 94 35.87 -4.97 -51.98
C GLU A 94 35.24 -4.33 -50.75
N ALA A 95 35.21 -3.00 -50.67
CA ALA A 95 34.58 -2.28 -49.57
C ALA A 95 33.05 -2.45 -49.58
N VAL A 96 32.47 -2.49 -50.79
CA VAL A 96 31.04 -2.80 -50.97
C VAL A 96 30.75 -4.24 -50.52
N ASN A 97 31.62 -5.20 -50.85
CA ASN A 97 31.45 -6.59 -50.46
C ASN A 97 31.55 -6.78 -48.93
N LEU A 98 32.53 -6.15 -48.27
CA LEU A 98 32.64 -6.16 -46.81
C LEU A 98 31.43 -5.52 -46.12
N LEU A 99 30.92 -4.41 -46.66
CA LEU A 99 29.72 -3.76 -46.14
C LEU A 99 28.48 -4.65 -46.31
N SER A 100 28.31 -5.29 -47.46
CA SER A 100 27.20 -6.23 -47.69
C SER A 100 27.28 -7.44 -46.75
N GLN A 101 28.48 -7.99 -46.51
CA GLN A 101 28.66 -9.08 -45.55
C GLN A 101 28.34 -8.65 -44.12
N ALA A 102 28.80 -7.48 -43.70
CA ALA A 102 28.51 -6.92 -42.37
C ALA A 102 27.02 -6.63 -42.19
N GLN A 103 26.34 -6.11 -43.23
CA GLN A 103 24.90 -5.88 -43.23
C GLN A 103 24.13 -7.19 -43.10
N GLN A 104 24.46 -8.19 -43.91
CA GLN A 104 23.84 -9.52 -43.83
C GLN A 104 24.04 -10.16 -42.46
N GLN A 105 25.21 -9.99 -41.85
CA GLN A 105 25.49 -10.45 -40.50
C GLN A 105 24.65 -9.69 -39.46
N ALA A 106 24.54 -8.37 -39.55
CA ALA A 106 23.71 -7.56 -38.66
C ALA A 106 22.23 -7.96 -38.74
N ASP A 107 21.71 -8.16 -39.95
CA ASP A 107 20.34 -8.61 -40.18
C ASP A 107 20.10 -9.99 -39.55
N SER A 108 21.08 -10.89 -39.65
CA SER A 108 20.99 -12.22 -39.01
C SER A 108 20.96 -12.14 -37.48
N TYR A 109 21.71 -11.23 -36.86
CA TYR A 109 21.66 -11.02 -35.41
C TYR A 109 20.34 -10.40 -34.97
N ILE A 110 19.78 -9.47 -35.74
CA ILE A 110 18.48 -8.88 -35.46
C ILE A 110 17.40 -9.96 -35.50
N ALA A 111 17.40 -10.82 -36.52
CA ALA A 111 16.45 -11.93 -36.62
C ALA A 111 16.56 -12.88 -35.42
N GLN A 112 17.78 -13.29 -35.07
CA GLN A 112 18.04 -14.14 -33.90
C GLN A 112 17.58 -13.51 -32.59
N ALA A 113 17.88 -12.22 -32.39
CA ALA A 113 17.47 -11.50 -31.19
C ALA A 113 15.95 -11.38 -31.09
N GLN A 114 15.27 -11.12 -32.21
CA GLN A 114 13.81 -11.06 -32.27
C GLN A 114 13.18 -12.40 -31.92
N ASP A 115 13.72 -13.51 -32.45
CA ASP A 115 13.22 -14.85 -32.15
C ASP A 115 13.48 -15.25 -30.69
N TYR A 116 14.66 -14.94 -30.17
CA TYR A 116 14.99 -15.16 -28.76
C TYR A 116 14.05 -14.38 -27.83
N CYS A 117 13.78 -13.11 -28.12
CA CYS A 117 12.84 -12.30 -27.34
C CYS A 117 11.42 -12.87 -27.36
N ARG A 118 10.94 -13.34 -28.52
CA ARG A 118 9.63 -14.00 -28.63
C ARG A 118 9.56 -15.26 -27.78
N GLN A 119 10.60 -16.09 -27.82
CA GLN A 119 10.71 -17.29 -26.99
C GLN A 119 10.73 -16.94 -25.50
N LEU A 120 11.49 -15.92 -25.09
CA LEU A 120 11.58 -15.48 -23.71
C LEU A 120 10.23 -14.97 -23.19
N ILE A 121 9.50 -14.18 -23.97
CA ILE A 121 8.16 -13.70 -23.59
C ILE A 121 7.19 -14.89 -23.43
N PHE A 122 7.24 -15.86 -24.34
CA PHE A 122 6.40 -17.05 -24.26
C PHE A 122 6.71 -17.87 -22.99
N GLN A 123 8.00 -18.11 -22.72
CA GLN A 123 8.45 -18.83 -21.53
C GLN A 123 8.07 -18.10 -20.24
N ALA A 124 8.33 -16.79 -20.17
CA ALA A 124 8.01 -15.98 -18.99
C ALA A 124 6.51 -15.95 -18.71
N ARG A 125 5.67 -15.86 -19.75
CA ARG A 125 4.20 -15.95 -19.61
C ARG A 125 3.77 -17.32 -19.10
N GLY A 126 4.29 -18.40 -19.68
CA GLY A 126 3.99 -19.75 -19.21
C GLY A 126 4.42 -19.97 -17.75
N GLN A 127 5.61 -19.49 -17.37
CA GLN A 127 6.09 -19.55 -16.00
C GLN A 127 5.20 -18.73 -15.05
N ALA A 128 4.84 -17.50 -15.41
CA ALA A 128 3.93 -16.68 -14.62
C ALA A 128 2.58 -17.37 -14.39
N ASP A 129 2.00 -17.96 -15.44
CA ASP A 129 0.74 -18.71 -15.33
C ASP A 129 0.87 -19.91 -14.38
N THR A 130 1.98 -20.65 -14.45
CA THR A 130 2.22 -21.77 -13.52
C THR A 130 2.34 -21.31 -12.07
N VAL A 131 3.07 -20.21 -11.82
CA VAL A 131 3.24 -19.65 -10.47
C VAL A 131 1.90 -19.14 -9.91
N LEU A 132 1.09 -18.48 -10.74
CA LEU A 132 -0.23 -18.00 -10.33
C LEU A 132 -1.16 -19.16 -9.98
N ARG A 133 -1.17 -20.22 -10.79
CA ARG A 133 -1.99 -21.42 -10.51
C ARG A 133 -1.55 -22.14 -9.24
N THR A 134 -0.24 -22.31 -9.02
CA THR A 134 0.26 -22.96 -7.81
C THR A 134 -0.04 -22.12 -6.58
N ALA A 135 0.18 -20.81 -6.64
CA ALA A 135 -0.16 -19.88 -5.56
C ALA A 135 -1.67 -19.90 -5.25
N GLN A 136 -2.53 -19.90 -6.27
CA GLN A 136 -3.98 -19.99 -6.10
C GLN A 136 -4.39 -21.30 -5.41
N SER A 137 -3.87 -22.44 -5.88
CA SER A 137 -4.19 -23.75 -5.27
C SER A 137 -3.73 -23.84 -3.82
N HIS A 138 -2.57 -23.25 -3.49
CA HIS A 138 -2.07 -23.20 -2.13
C HIS A 138 -2.92 -22.28 -1.24
N ALA A 139 -3.37 -21.13 -1.77
CA ALA A 139 -4.26 -20.22 -1.07
C ALA A 139 -5.62 -20.86 -0.78
N GLU A 140 -6.20 -21.58 -1.75
CA GLU A 140 -7.44 -22.33 -1.58
C GLU A 140 -7.30 -23.43 -0.52
N ALA A 141 -6.20 -24.19 -0.55
CA ALA A 141 -5.91 -25.21 0.46
C ALA A 141 -5.76 -24.61 1.86
N ALA A 142 -5.02 -23.51 1.99
CA ALA A 142 -4.85 -22.80 3.27
C ALA A 142 -6.18 -22.22 3.79
N ALA A 143 -7.01 -21.66 2.91
CA ALA A 143 -8.33 -21.14 3.27
C ALA A 143 -9.27 -22.27 3.75
N ALA A 144 -9.27 -23.42 3.06
CA ALA A 144 -10.05 -24.58 3.47
C ALA A 144 -9.60 -25.10 4.84
N GLN A 145 -8.29 -25.16 5.10
CA GLN A 145 -7.75 -25.54 6.40
C GLN A 145 -8.14 -24.56 7.50
N ALA A 146 -8.10 -23.26 7.24
CA ALA A 146 -8.52 -22.24 8.20
C ALA A 146 -10.02 -22.33 8.51
N ALA A 147 -10.87 -22.56 7.50
CA ALA A 147 -12.30 -22.77 7.68
C ALA A 147 -12.59 -24.02 8.52
N GLN A 148 -11.90 -25.13 8.25
CA GLN A 148 -12.02 -26.36 9.04
C GLN A 148 -11.55 -26.17 10.49
N ALA A 149 -10.48 -25.41 10.71
CA ALA A 149 -10.01 -25.11 12.05
C ALA A 149 -11.03 -24.27 12.85
N LEU A 150 -11.68 -23.29 12.20
CA LEU A 150 -12.76 -22.52 12.81
C LEU A 150 -13.96 -23.42 13.18
N ASP A 151 -14.33 -24.33 12.27
CA ASP A 151 -15.45 -25.26 12.46
C ASP A 151 -15.18 -26.28 13.59
N GLN A 152 -13.93 -26.76 13.72
CA GLN A 152 -13.53 -27.66 14.80
C GLN A 152 -13.41 -26.95 16.16
N GLN A 153 -13.04 -25.67 16.16
CA GLN A 153 -12.95 -24.87 17.39
C GLN A 153 -14.30 -24.37 17.86
N THR A 154 -15.25 -24.16 16.94
CA THR A 154 -16.61 -23.72 17.26
C THR A 154 -17.42 -24.94 17.69
N SER A 155 -17.58 -25.14 19.00
CA SER A 155 -18.43 -26.24 19.48
C SER A 155 -19.91 -25.91 19.28
N PRO A 156 -20.77 -26.90 18.97
CA PRO A 156 -22.21 -26.67 18.90
C PRO A 156 -22.78 -26.17 20.24
N GLU A 157 -22.15 -26.53 21.36
CA GLU A 157 -22.49 -26.03 22.70
C GLU A 157 -22.24 -24.52 22.84
N GLU A 158 -21.13 -23.99 22.29
CA GLU A 158 -20.84 -22.54 22.31
C GLU A 158 -21.83 -21.75 21.42
N LEU A 159 -22.24 -22.32 20.28
CA LEU A 159 -23.27 -21.71 19.43
C LEU A 159 -24.62 -21.69 20.14
N GLU A 160 -25.02 -22.80 20.76
CA GLU A 160 -26.24 -22.88 21.58
C GLU A 160 -26.17 -21.92 22.78
N GLU A 161 -25.01 -21.74 23.41
CA GLU A 161 -24.83 -20.78 24.51
C GLU A 161 -25.02 -19.33 24.03
N ILE A 162 -24.46 -18.99 22.86
CA ILE A 162 -24.65 -17.66 22.24
C ILE A 162 -26.13 -17.43 21.90
N GLU A 163 -26.79 -18.40 21.30
CA GLU A 163 -28.23 -18.31 20.98
C GLU A 163 -29.09 -18.21 22.25
N ALA A 164 -28.79 -19.02 23.26
CA ALA A 164 -29.48 -18.96 24.56
C ALA A 164 -29.27 -17.60 25.23
N ARG A 165 -28.07 -17.02 25.13
CA ARG A 165 -27.78 -15.67 25.66
C ARG A 165 -28.53 -14.59 24.90
N LEU A 166 -28.62 -14.67 23.58
CA LEU A 166 -29.42 -13.73 22.76
C LEU A 166 -30.91 -13.85 23.08
N SER A 167 -31.43 -15.07 23.18
CA SER A 167 -32.82 -15.34 23.56
C SER A 167 -33.14 -14.76 24.94
N ARG A 168 -32.26 -14.97 25.92
CA ARG A 168 -32.40 -14.39 27.27
C ARG A 168 -32.37 -12.86 27.25
N THR A 169 -31.47 -12.27 26.47
CA THR A 169 -31.38 -10.81 26.33
C THR A 169 -32.66 -10.24 25.71
N ARG A 170 -33.22 -10.92 24.71
CA ARG A 170 -34.48 -10.54 24.08
C ARG A 170 -35.66 -10.63 25.05
N ALA A 171 -35.79 -11.74 25.78
CA ALA A 171 -36.83 -11.91 26.80
C ALA A 171 -36.75 -10.84 27.90
N PHE A 172 -35.54 -10.45 28.30
CA PHE A 172 -35.33 -9.38 29.27
C PHE A 172 -35.79 -8.01 28.74
N LEU A 173 -35.50 -7.69 27.49
CA LEU A 173 -35.98 -6.45 26.85
C LEU A 173 -37.51 -6.43 26.77
N ASP A 174 -38.13 -7.56 26.41
CA ASP A 174 -39.59 -7.68 26.37
C ASP A 174 -40.20 -7.47 27.77
N ALA A 175 -39.60 -8.05 28.81
CA ALA A 175 -40.04 -7.87 30.20
C ALA A 175 -39.95 -6.40 30.64
N ILE A 176 -38.86 -5.69 30.34
CA ILE A 176 -38.75 -4.25 30.62
C ILE A 176 -39.90 -3.48 29.95
N GLY A 177 -40.17 -3.77 28.67
CA GLY A 177 -41.28 -3.16 27.94
C GLY A 177 -42.64 -3.38 28.62
N THR A 178 -42.88 -4.58 29.15
CA THR A 178 -44.13 -4.85 29.89
C THR A 178 -44.22 -4.07 31.21
N VAL A 179 -43.12 -3.91 31.94
CA VAL A 179 -43.07 -3.15 33.19
C VAL A 179 -43.30 -1.67 32.93
N GLU A 180 -42.72 -1.12 31.87
CA GLU A 180 -42.95 0.26 31.46
C GLU A 180 -44.43 0.53 31.14
N ALA A 181 -45.08 -0.39 30.41
CA ALA A 181 -46.51 -0.30 30.12
C ALA A 181 -47.39 -0.34 31.39
N GLN A 182 -47.03 -1.19 32.37
CA GLN A 182 -47.73 -1.27 33.65
C GLN A 182 -47.57 0.01 34.47
N LEU A 183 -46.35 0.56 34.54
CA LEU A 183 -46.07 1.82 35.25
C LEU A 183 -46.84 2.98 34.64
N LYS A 184 -46.92 3.07 33.31
CA LYS A 184 -47.70 4.09 32.61
C LYS A 184 -49.19 4.00 32.99
N THR A 185 -49.75 2.79 32.92
CA THR A 185 -51.16 2.53 33.30
C THR A 185 -51.42 2.87 34.77
N ALA A 186 -50.53 2.46 35.67
CA ALA A 186 -50.63 2.76 37.09
C ALA A 186 -50.59 4.27 37.36
N ARG A 187 -49.71 5.00 36.66
CA ARG A 187 -49.63 6.46 36.75
C ARG A 187 -50.91 7.14 36.26
N GLU A 188 -51.49 6.67 35.15
CA GLU A 188 -52.76 7.19 34.62
C GLU A 188 -53.90 6.95 35.61
N THR A 189 -53.96 5.77 36.23
CA THR A 189 -54.98 5.43 37.23
C THR A 189 -54.82 6.28 38.50
N LEU A 190 -53.58 6.46 38.98
CA LEU A 190 -53.28 7.31 40.12
C LEU A 190 -53.67 8.77 39.86
N ALA A 191 -53.43 9.28 38.66
CA ALA A 191 -53.82 10.64 38.27
C ALA A 191 -55.34 10.83 38.34
N VAL A 192 -56.12 9.86 37.87
CA VAL A 192 -57.59 9.89 37.97
C VAL A 192 -58.04 9.89 39.43
N GLU A 193 -57.43 9.09 40.29
CA GLU A 193 -57.82 9.01 41.70
C GLU A 193 -57.46 10.28 42.48
N VAL A 194 -56.30 10.89 42.18
CA VAL A 194 -55.91 12.20 42.74
C VAL A 194 -56.88 13.29 42.29
N ASP A 195 -57.30 13.30 41.02
CA ASP A 195 -58.28 14.27 40.51
C ASP A 195 -59.65 14.12 41.18
N ARG A 196 -60.09 12.88 41.44
CA ARG A 196 -61.30 12.60 42.24
C ARG A 196 -61.19 13.14 43.67
N LEU A 197 -60.08 12.90 44.36
CA LEU A 197 -59.87 13.33 45.74
C LEU A 197 -59.75 14.86 45.86
N THR A 198 -59.09 15.51 44.89
CA THR A 198 -58.95 16.97 44.86
C THR A 198 -60.22 17.68 44.41
N GLY A 199 -61.02 17.09 43.52
CA GLY A 199 -62.34 17.59 43.15
C GLY A 199 -63.37 17.49 44.29
N SER A 200 -63.39 16.36 45.00
CA SER A 200 -64.29 16.11 46.15
C SER A 200 -64.02 17.05 47.34
N GLY A 201 -62.76 17.48 47.52
CA GLY A 201 -62.39 18.44 48.57
C GLY A 201 -62.86 19.88 48.30
N ARG A 202 -63.22 20.23 47.05
CA ARG A 202 -63.63 21.60 46.69
C ARG A 202 -65.13 21.83 46.89
N ASP A 203 -65.95 20.78 46.85
CA ASP A 203 -67.41 20.88 47.02
C ASP A 203 -67.89 20.89 48.49
N GLN A 204 -67.03 20.61 49.48
CA GLN A 204 -67.43 20.54 50.90
C GLN A 204 -67.22 21.83 51.73
N VAL A 205 -66.64 22.90 51.18
CA VAL A 205 -66.37 24.16 51.94
C VAL A 205 -67.48 25.23 51.79
N GLY A 206 -68.51 25.00 50.98
CA GLY A 206 -69.56 26.00 50.69
C GLY A 206 -70.82 26.01 51.57
N GLY A 207 -71.00 25.06 52.50
CA GLY A 207 -72.31 24.85 53.12
C GLY A 207 -72.28 24.50 54.60
N ARG A 208 -72.02 25.48 55.46
CA ARG A 208 -72.47 25.45 56.87
C ARG A 208 -72.34 26.83 57.56
N TYR A 209 -73.36 27.65 57.42
CA TYR A 209 -73.78 28.59 58.46
C TYR A 209 -75.23 28.25 58.83
N ASP A 210 -75.35 27.47 59.91
CA ASP A 210 -76.56 27.27 60.69
C ASP A 210 -76.59 28.34 61.79
N GLY A 211 -77.74 28.99 61.98
CA GLY A 211 -77.97 30.05 62.95
C GLY A 211 -79.44 30.03 63.35
N GLY A 212 -79.79 29.09 64.21
CA GLY A 212 -81.16 28.83 64.64
C GLY A 212 -81.78 29.81 65.64
N ARG A 213 -83.10 29.63 65.74
CA ARG A 213 -83.99 29.79 66.91
C ARG A 213 -84.40 31.22 67.37
N LEU A 214 -85.73 31.38 67.47
CA LEU A 214 -86.60 31.93 68.54
C LEU A 214 -87.78 32.70 67.88
N GLY A 215 -89.06 32.56 68.23
CA GLY A 215 -89.76 31.87 69.31
C GLY A 215 -91.30 31.91 69.11
N ARG A 216 -92.02 31.40 70.13
CA ARG A 216 -93.48 31.42 70.39
C ARG A 216 -94.17 32.73 69.97
N TRP A 217 -95.43 32.77 69.52
CA TRP A 217 -96.69 32.21 70.05
C TRP A 217 -97.64 31.78 68.93
#